data_AF-A0A5B0PS32-F1
#
_entry.id   AF-A0A5B0PS32-F1
#
_cell.length_a   1.000
_cell.length_b   1.000
_cell.length_c   1.000
_cell.angle_alpha   90.00
_cell.angle_beta   90.00
_cell.angle_gamma   90.00
#
_symmetry.space_group_name_H-M   'P 1'
#
loop_
_entity.id
_entity.type
_entity.pdbx_description
1 polymer ?
#
loop_
_entity_poly.entity_id
_entity_poly.type
_entity_poly.pdbx_seq_one_letter_code
_entity_poly.pdbx_strand_id
1 'polypeptide(L)'
;MKLSNVFSISSVFLLQGAVTYVQGFGCKDNSDVPNWPISGCVKMVGMKKELAEVIPAHWIDAASTYDCASDQNRYITEACCAHVEDTQQQLPSATFINNCRKLDGTQFTWPLPVV
;
A
#
# COMPACT_ATOMS: atom_id res chain seq x y z
N MET A 1 -61.11 1.87 -8.84
CA MET A 1 -60.47 2.80 -9.79
C MET A 1 -59.02 2.99 -9.35
N LYS A 2 -58.07 2.83 -10.29
CA LYS A 2 -56.63 3.00 -10.10
C LYS A 2 -56.31 4.48 -9.83
N LEU A 3 -55.48 4.76 -8.84
CA LEU A 3 -54.77 6.04 -8.72
C LEU A 3 -53.28 5.74 -8.68
N SER A 4 -52.66 5.95 -9.84
CA SER A 4 -51.24 5.80 -10.08
C SER A 4 -50.48 7.08 -9.75
N ASN A 5 -49.17 6.89 -9.56
CA ASN A 5 -48.07 7.83 -9.83
C ASN A 5 -47.78 8.92 -8.79
N VAL A 6 -46.99 8.55 -7.79
CA VAL A 6 -45.92 9.42 -7.29
C VAL A 6 -44.67 8.58 -7.07
N PHE A 7 -43.83 8.47 -8.09
CA PHE A 7 -42.40 8.18 -7.91
C PHE A 7 -41.63 9.33 -8.54
N SER A 8 -41.37 10.37 -7.75
CA SER A 8 -40.33 11.33 -8.10
C SER A 8 -39.00 10.61 -7.93
N ILE A 9 -38.43 10.21 -9.05
CA ILE A 9 -37.05 9.72 -9.14
C ILE A 9 -36.17 10.96 -8.94
N SER A 10 -35.85 11.26 -7.68
CA SER A 10 -34.75 12.16 -7.36
C SER A 10 -33.46 11.44 -7.70
N SER A 11 -33.02 11.60 -8.94
CA SER A 11 -31.69 11.18 -9.40
C SER A 11 -30.65 11.93 -8.56
N VAL A 12 -30.14 11.29 -7.52
CA VAL A 12 -28.93 11.73 -6.83
C VAL A 12 -27.80 11.55 -7.83
N PHE A 13 -27.39 12.67 -8.44
CA PHE A 13 -26.14 12.76 -9.19
C PHE A 13 -25.00 12.51 -8.20
N LEU A 14 -24.56 11.25 -8.09
CA LEU A 14 -23.29 10.91 -7.48
C LEU A 14 -22.18 11.40 -8.41
N LEU A 15 -21.83 12.68 -8.28
CA LEU A 15 -20.50 13.15 -8.62
C LEU A 15 -19.54 12.45 -7.65
N GLN A 16 -19.23 11.19 -7.91
CA GLN A 16 -18.02 10.57 -7.37
C GLN A 16 -16.87 11.26 -8.08
N GLY A 17 -16.51 12.46 -7.58
CA GLY A 17 -15.17 12.96 -7.79
C GLY A 17 -14.24 11.80 -7.48
N ALA A 18 -13.31 11.54 -8.38
CA ALA A 18 -12.27 10.54 -8.19
C ALA A 18 -11.39 11.00 -7.02
N VAL A 19 -11.89 10.84 -5.80
CA VAL A 19 -11.09 10.80 -4.61
C VAL A 19 -10.41 9.44 -4.74
N THR A 20 -9.21 9.45 -5.32
CA THR A 20 -8.29 8.33 -5.17
C THR A 20 -8.14 8.14 -3.66
N TYR A 21 -8.94 7.22 -3.12
CA TYR A 21 -8.92 6.86 -1.72
C TYR A 21 -7.54 6.27 -1.45
N VAL A 22 -6.66 7.08 -0.88
CA VAL A 22 -5.36 6.63 -0.41
C VAL A 22 -5.64 5.79 0.83
N GLN A 23 -5.51 4.47 0.68
CA GLN A 23 -5.59 3.56 1.80
C GLN A 23 -4.33 3.75 2.63
N GLY A 24 -4.50 4.37 3.80
CA GLY A 24 -3.46 4.38 4.79
C GLY A 24 -3.19 2.97 5.31
N PHE A 25 -1.92 2.63 5.56
CA PHE A 25 -1.54 1.34 6.16
C PHE A 25 -0.63 1.50 7.38
N GLY A 26 -0.41 0.39 8.09
CA GLY A 26 0.49 0.32 9.24
C GLY A 26 0.79 -1.12 9.61
N CYS A 27 2.05 -1.41 9.94
CA CYS A 27 2.51 -2.77 10.26
C CYS A 27 2.65 -3.00 11.77
N LYS A 28 2.89 -1.93 12.53
CA LYS A 28 2.91 -2.00 13.99
C LYS A 28 1.51 -2.37 14.50
N ASP A 29 1.46 -3.35 15.40
CA ASP A 29 0.23 -3.89 16.01
C ASP A 29 -0.73 -4.61 15.03
N ASN A 30 -0.30 -4.87 13.79
CA ASN A 30 -1.04 -5.72 12.85
C ASN A 30 -0.77 -7.21 13.16
N SER A 31 -1.84 -7.96 13.47
CA SER A 31 -1.78 -9.37 13.86
C SER A 31 -1.36 -10.32 12.73
N ASP A 32 -1.49 -9.92 11.48
CA ASP A 32 -1.10 -10.75 10.32
C ASP A 32 0.43 -10.70 10.07
N VAL A 33 1.10 -9.67 10.58
CA VAL A 33 2.54 -9.42 10.43
C VAL A 33 3.24 -9.11 11.77
N PRO A 34 3.07 -9.93 12.82
CA PRO A 34 3.51 -9.58 14.18
C PRO A 34 5.04 -9.46 14.32
N ASN A 35 5.80 -10.10 13.43
CA ASN A 35 7.26 -10.04 13.41
C ASN A 35 7.82 -9.04 12.39
N TRP A 36 6.96 -8.28 11.70
CA TRP A 36 7.35 -7.31 10.68
C TRP A 36 6.75 -5.93 10.97
N PRO A 37 7.13 -5.28 12.09
CA PRO A 37 6.45 -4.06 12.56
C PRO A 37 6.80 -2.80 11.75
N ILE A 38 7.78 -2.85 10.84
CA ILE A 38 8.31 -1.67 10.15
C ILE A 38 7.59 -1.45 8.83
N SER A 39 6.85 -0.34 8.72
CA SER A 39 6.18 0.05 7.48
C SER A 39 7.16 0.66 6.48
N GLY A 40 7.18 0.13 5.26
CA GLY A 40 8.01 0.59 4.17
C GLY A 40 7.27 0.66 2.84
N CYS A 41 7.83 1.43 1.91
CA CYS A 41 7.37 1.55 0.54
C CYS A 41 8.45 1.02 -0.41
N VAL A 42 8.04 0.21 -1.38
CA VAL A 42 8.94 -0.59 -2.20
C VAL A 42 8.81 -0.23 -3.68
N LYS A 43 9.95 -0.24 -4.35
CA LYS A 43 10.07 -0.14 -5.80
C LYS A 43 11.09 -1.15 -6.32
N MET A 44 10.82 -1.74 -7.48
CA MET A 44 11.83 -2.55 -8.17
C MET A 44 12.83 -1.67 -8.91
N VAL A 45 14.12 -1.90 -8.69
CA VAL A 45 15.24 -1.21 -9.34
C VAL A 45 16.29 -2.20 -9.85
N GLY A 46 17.33 -1.70 -10.51
CA GLY A 46 18.35 -2.51 -11.19
C GLY A 46 18.00 -2.77 -12.65
N MET A 47 19.02 -3.13 -13.45
CA MET A 47 18.88 -3.29 -14.90
C MET A 47 17.90 -4.41 -15.29
N LYS A 48 17.71 -5.39 -14.41
CA LYS A 48 16.80 -6.54 -14.59
C LYS A 48 15.68 -6.55 -13.55
N LYS A 49 15.46 -5.44 -12.82
CA LYS A 49 14.50 -5.37 -11.71
C LYS A 49 14.77 -6.46 -10.66
N GLU A 50 16.04 -6.65 -10.32
CA GLU A 50 16.52 -7.68 -9.41
C GLU A 50 16.66 -7.20 -7.96
N LEU A 51 16.56 -5.88 -7.75
CA LEU A 51 16.67 -5.25 -6.44
C LEU A 51 15.33 -4.63 -6.04
N ALA A 52 15.00 -4.74 -4.76
CA ALA A 52 13.96 -3.96 -4.10
C ALA A 52 14.62 -2.75 -3.43
N GLU A 53 14.30 -1.56 -3.90
CA GLU A 53 14.58 -0.35 -3.14
C GLU A 53 13.42 -0.13 -2.18
N VAL A 54 13.73 -0.12 -0.88
CA VAL A 54 12.75 0.04 0.18
C VAL A 54 13.08 1.33 0.93
N ILE A 55 12.07 2.17 1.12
CA ILE A 55 12.15 3.38 1.94
C ILE A 55 11.19 3.27 3.12
N PRO A 56 11.42 3.99 4.23
CA PRO A 56 10.44 4.06 5.31
C PRO A 56 9.16 4.71 4.77
N ALA A 57 8.00 4.14 5.10
CA ALA A 57 6.75 4.72 4.65
C ALA A 57 6.54 6.12 5.29
N HIS A 58 6.03 7.08 4.52
CA HIS A 58 5.78 8.42 5.02
C HIS A 58 4.53 8.44 5.90
N TRP A 59 4.67 8.99 7.10
CA TRP A 59 3.55 9.19 8.00
C TRP A 59 2.74 10.43 7.59
N ILE A 60 1.43 10.26 7.44
CA ILE A 60 0.48 11.34 7.16
C ILE A 60 -0.31 11.63 8.44
N ASP A 61 0.02 12.73 9.12
CA ASP A 61 -0.60 13.14 10.38
C ASP A 61 -2.13 13.26 10.29
N ALA A 62 -2.62 13.88 9.21
CA ALA A 62 -4.05 14.14 8.99
C ALA A 62 -4.89 12.85 8.92
N ALA A 63 -4.30 11.76 8.44
CA ALA A 63 -4.94 10.46 8.33
C ALA A 63 -4.46 9.46 9.40
N SER A 64 -3.49 9.85 10.24
CA SER A 64 -2.86 9.01 11.26
C SER A 64 -2.43 7.65 10.72
N THR A 65 -1.74 7.66 9.58
CA THR A 65 -1.44 6.44 8.83
C THR A 65 -0.22 6.61 7.93
N TYR A 66 0.35 5.51 7.45
CA TYR A 66 1.42 5.55 6.45
C TYR A 66 0.86 5.54 5.02
N ASP A 67 1.55 6.20 4.11
CA ASP A 67 1.19 6.24 2.69
C ASP A 67 2.42 6.13 1.79
N CYS A 68 2.27 5.31 0.75
CA CYS A 68 3.22 5.09 -0.32
C CYS A 68 2.86 5.85 -1.61
N ALA A 69 1.59 6.21 -1.81
CA ALA A 69 1.11 6.92 -2.99
C ALA A 69 1.51 8.40 -3.03
N SER A 70 1.75 9.02 -1.87
CA SER A 70 2.27 10.38 -1.77
C SER A 70 3.70 10.55 -2.32
N ASP A 71 4.44 9.45 -2.51
CA ASP A 71 5.82 9.51 -3.00
C ASP A 71 5.90 9.71 -4.53
N GLN A 72 6.56 10.79 -4.95
CA GLN A 72 6.70 11.16 -6.36
C GLN A 72 7.61 10.23 -7.16
N ASN A 73 8.42 9.40 -6.50
CA ASN A 73 9.38 8.48 -7.11
C ASN A 73 8.79 7.09 -7.41
N ARG A 74 7.46 6.92 -7.22
CA ARG A 74 6.67 5.70 -7.53
C ARG A 74 6.98 4.50 -6.63
N TYR A 75 7.23 4.73 -5.34
CA TYR A 75 7.24 3.67 -4.34
C TYR A 75 5.82 3.33 -3.93
N ILE A 76 5.07 2.67 -4.81
CA ILE A 76 3.62 2.45 -4.62
C ILE A 76 3.28 1.14 -3.90
N THR A 77 4.24 0.24 -3.74
CA THR A 77 4.01 -1.06 -3.09
C THR A 77 4.29 -0.97 -1.60
N GLU A 78 3.26 -1.17 -0.79
CA GLU A 78 3.34 -1.22 0.67
C GLU A 78 4.02 -2.52 1.12
N ALA A 79 4.87 -2.43 2.15
CA ALA A 79 5.54 -3.57 2.74
C ALA A 79 5.66 -3.43 4.27
N CYS A 80 5.64 -4.57 4.93
CA CYS A 80 5.95 -4.73 6.35
C CYS A 80 7.27 -5.47 6.49
N CYS A 81 8.29 -4.84 7.06
CA CYS A 81 9.64 -5.40 7.19
C CYS A 81 10.00 -5.69 8.65
N ALA A 82 10.90 -6.67 8.84
CA ALA A 82 11.30 -7.16 10.16
C ALA A 82 12.16 -6.12 10.91
N HIS A 83 13.04 -5.44 10.18
CA HIS A 83 13.97 -4.50 10.78
C HIS A 83 14.00 -3.16 10.04
N VAL A 84 14.49 -2.12 10.74
CA VAL A 84 14.58 -0.76 10.18
C VAL A 84 15.61 -0.68 9.07
N GLU A 85 16.67 -1.48 9.15
CA GLU A 85 17.72 -1.51 8.12
C GLU A 85 17.17 -2.01 6.79
N ASP A 86 16.15 -2.88 6.80
CA ASP A 86 15.48 -3.37 5.59
C ASP A 86 14.74 -2.27 4.82
N THR A 87 14.45 -1.12 5.45
CA THR A 87 13.78 0.03 4.82
C THR A 87 14.71 1.20 4.52
N GLN A 88 16.04 1.01 4.65
CA GLN A 88 17.04 2.07 4.43
C GLN A 88 18.08 1.69 3.37
N GLN A 89 17.82 0.64 2.60
CA GLN A 89 18.78 0.10 1.63
C GLN A 89 18.10 -0.56 0.42
N GLN A 90 18.92 -0.85 -0.59
CA GLN A 90 18.51 -1.72 -1.70
C GLN A 90 18.78 -3.18 -1.32
N LEU A 91 17.73 -3.99 -1.37
CA LEU A 91 17.77 -5.40 -1.03
C LEU A 91 17.74 -6.26 -2.30
N PRO A 92 18.57 -7.32 -2.39
CA PRO A 92 18.32 -8.38 -3.36
C PRO A 92 16.91 -8.95 -3.18
N SER A 93 16.24 -9.32 -4.27
CA SER A 93 14.86 -9.82 -4.25
C SER A 93 14.62 -10.95 -3.24
N ALA A 94 15.54 -11.90 -3.12
CA ALA A 94 15.46 -12.99 -2.15
C ALA A 94 15.51 -12.50 -0.70
N THR A 95 16.38 -11.53 -0.40
CA THR A 95 16.48 -10.90 0.93
C THR A 95 15.18 -10.15 1.26
N PHE A 96 14.66 -9.37 0.30
CA PHE A 96 13.39 -8.67 0.47
C PHE A 96 12.22 -9.62 0.75
N ILE A 97 12.08 -10.71 -0.02
CA ILE A 97 11.00 -11.71 0.17
C ILE A 97 11.11 -12.43 1.52
N ASN A 98 12.32 -12.58 2.07
CA ASN A 98 12.52 -13.17 3.38
C ASN A 98 12.21 -12.17 4.50
N ASN A 99 12.70 -10.95 4.38
CA ASN A 99 12.70 -9.95 5.44
C ASN A 99 11.44 -9.08 5.46
N CYS A 100 10.63 -9.09 4.41
CA CYS A 100 9.40 -8.31 4.33
C CYS A 100 8.19 -9.16 3.91
N ARG A 101 7.00 -8.68 4.28
CA ARG A 101 5.70 -9.29 4.01
C ARG A 101 4.70 -8.24 3.51
N LYS A 102 3.68 -8.71 2.82
CA LYS A 102 2.49 -7.90 2.56
C LYS A 102 1.71 -7.71 3.86
N LEU A 103 0.77 -6.77 3.86
CA LEU A 103 -0.06 -6.46 5.03
C LEU A 103 -0.86 -7.65 5.57
N ASP A 104 -1.18 -8.60 4.70
CA ASP A 104 -1.90 -9.84 5.01
C ASP A 104 -0.98 -10.99 5.50
N GLY A 105 0.31 -10.70 5.74
CA GLY A 105 1.30 -11.69 6.18
C GLY A 105 1.86 -12.58 5.07
N THR A 106 1.35 -12.48 3.84
CA THR A 106 1.84 -13.31 2.74
C THR A 106 3.16 -12.82 2.18
N GLN A 107 3.90 -13.74 1.55
CA GLN A 107 5.16 -13.39 0.87
C GLN A 107 4.90 -12.63 -0.43
N PHE A 108 5.84 -11.77 -0.80
CA PHE A 108 5.88 -11.18 -2.12
C PHE A 108 6.26 -12.22 -3.18
N THR A 109 5.60 -12.12 -4.33
CA THR A 109 6.06 -12.76 -5.56
C THR A 109 7.01 -11.81 -6.27
N TRP A 110 8.09 -12.33 -6.86
CA TRP A 110 9.03 -11.54 -7.64
C TRP A 110 9.02 -11.94 -9.11
N PRO A 111 9.07 -10.98 -10.06
CA PRO A 111 9.04 -9.53 -9.86
C PRO A 111 7.70 -9.05 -9.26
N LEU A 112 7.73 -7.89 -8.59
CA LEU A 112 6.52 -7.26 -8.10
C LEU A 112 5.55 -6.98 -9.26
N PRO A 113 4.24 -7.13 -9.04
CA PRO A 113 3.25 -6.77 -10.05
C PRO A 113 3.40 -5.28 -10.41
N VAL A 114 3.34 -4.98 -11.70
CA VAL A 114 3.32 -3.60 -12.18
C VAL A 114 1.92 -3.06 -11.91
N VAL A 115 1.82 -2.08 -11.01
CA VAL A 115 0.56 -1.38 -10.67
C VAL A 115 0.47 -0.10 -11.49
#